data_AF-A0A699ZMU1-F1
#
_entry.id   AF-A0A699ZMU1-F1
#
_cell.length_a   1.000
_cell.length_b   1.000
_cell.length_c   1.000
_cell.angle_alpha   90.00
_cell.angle_beta   90.00
_cell.angle_gamma   90.00
#
_symmetry.space_group_name_H-M   'P 1'
#
loop_
_entity.id
_entity.type
_entity.pdbx_description
1 polymer ?
#
loop_
_entity_poly.entity_id
_entity_poly.type
_entity_poly.pdbx_seq_one_letter_code
_entity_poly.pdbx_strand_id
1 'polypeptide(L)' 'MPQKKNPDALELIRGKAGRLQGNLAGVMAIVKGTPTTYNKDFQECWEFMYDTVDTTYDCVRIATGVLSTIKTRPD' A
#
# COMPACT_ATOMS: atom_id res chain seq x y z
N MET A 1 24.97 7.47 -18.46
CA MET A 1 25.53 6.56 -17.42
C MET A 1 24.95 5.17 -17.60
N PRO A 2 25.57 4.30 -18.43
CA PRO A 2 24.99 3.01 -18.82
C PRO A 2 24.91 1.95 -17.70
N GLN A 3 25.69 2.12 -16.63
CA GLN A 3 25.71 1.17 -15.50
C GLN A 3 24.76 1.57 -14.36
N LYS A 4 24.24 2.81 -14.36
CA LYS A 4 23.38 3.31 -13.29
C LYS A 4 21.98 2.70 -13.44
N LYS A 5 21.55 1.97 -12.41
CA LYS A 5 20.18 1.44 -12.28
C LYS A 5 19.55 2.04 -11.03
N ASN A 6 18.41 2.70 -11.18
CA ASN A 6 17.69 3.27 -10.05
C ASN A 6 16.73 2.23 -9.46
N PRO A 7 16.56 2.18 -8.12
CA PRO A 7 15.65 1.23 -7.47
C PRO A 7 14.19 1.73 -7.47
N ASP A 8 13.68 2.24 -8.60
CA ASP A 8 12.38 2.93 -8.70
C ASP A 8 11.23 2.07 -8.15
N ALA A 9 11.26 0.76 -8.40
CA ALA A 9 10.27 -0.19 -7.88
C ALA A 9 10.21 -0.21 -6.34
N LEU A 10 11.38 -0.17 -5.68
CA LEU A 10 11.46 -0.14 -4.21
C LEU A 10 11.06 1.23 -3.65
N GLU A 11 11.36 2.31 -4.38
CA GLU A 11 10.93 3.66 -4.01
C GLU A 11 9.40 3.80 -4.04
N LEU A 12 8.75 3.23 -5.07
CA LEU A 12 7.30 3.20 -5.18
C LEU A 12 6.66 2.38 -4.05
N ILE A 13 7.16 1.17 -3.77
CA ILE A 13 6.66 0.35 -2.66
C ILE A 13 6.75 1.12 -1.34
N ARG A 14 7.88 1.80 -1.09
CA ARG A 14 8.05 2.65 0.10
C ARG A 14 7.02 3.78 0.14
N GLY A 15 6.77 4.47 -0.97
CA GLY A 15 5.76 5.54 -1.06
C GLY A 15 4.34 5.03 -0.79
N LYS A 16 4.00 3.82 -1.26
CA LYS A 16 2.69 3.21 -1.04
C LYS A 16 2.40 2.93 0.44
N ALA A 17 3.41 2.73 1.28
CA ALA A 17 3.20 2.62 2.73
C ALA A 17 2.50 3.85 3.33
N GLY A 18 2.87 5.06 2.88
CA GLY A 18 2.20 6.30 3.32
C GLY A 18 0.75 6.39 2.86
N ARG A 19 0.44 5.92 1.64
CA ARG A 19 -0.94 5.85 1.13
C ARG A 19 -1.80 4.95 2.02
N LEU A 20 -1.32 3.76 2.35
CA LEU A 20 -2.07 2.82 3.19
C LEU A 20 -2.27 3.33 4.62
N GLN A 21 -1.28 4.05 5.18
CA GLN A 21 -1.45 4.74 6.46
C GLN A 21 -2.54 5.81 6.39
N GLY A 22 -2.63 6.56 5.28
CA GLY A 22 -3.71 7.51 5.03
C GLY A 22 -5.08 6.85 4.99
N ASN A 23 -5.20 5.71 4.29
CA ASN A 23 -6.44 4.93 4.23
C ASN A 23 -6.89 4.47 5.62
N LEU A 24 -5.95 3.95 6.43
CA LEU A 24 -6.24 3.56 7.81
C LEU A 24 -6.74 4.75 8.65
N ALA A 25 -6.06 5.90 8.56
CA ALA A 25 -6.46 7.10 9.28
C ALA A 25 -7.88 7.56 8.88
N GLY A 26 -8.21 7.49 7.59
CA GLY A 26 -9.55 7.79 7.07
C GLY A 26 -10.63 6.87 7.66
N VAL A 27 -10.40 5.55 7.62
CA VAL A 27 -11.33 4.56 8.20
C VAL A 27 -11.52 4.79 9.71
N MET A 28 -10.42 5.03 10.45
CA MET A 28 -10.50 5.32 11.88
C MET A 28 -11.31 6.59 12.17
N ALA A 29 -11.23 7.61 11.31
CA ALA A 29 -12.03 8.83 11.44
C ALA A 29 -13.52 8.58 11.17
N ILE A 30 -13.87 7.73 10.21
CA ILE A 30 -15.27 7.36 9.91
C ILE A 30 -15.91 6.62 11.07
N VAL A 31 -15.20 5.66 11.67
CA VAL A 31 -15.75 4.81 12.74
C VAL A 31 -15.85 5.55 14.07
N LYS A 32 -14.99 6.54 14.31
CA LYS A 32 -14.88 7.25 15.59
C LYS A 32 -16.20 7.89 16.01
N GLY A 33 -16.75 7.42 17.14
CA GLY A 33 -17.91 8.05 17.78
C GLY A 33 -19.24 7.72 17.11
N THR A 34 -19.27 6.75 16.20
CA THR A 34 -20.53 6.27 15.60
C THR A 34 -21.37 5.52 16.65
N PRO A 35 -22.70 5.77 16.70
CA PRO A 35 -23.59 5.00 17.56
C PRO A 35 -23.79 3.59 17.01
N THR A 36 -24.15 2.64 17.86
CA THR A 36 -24.64 1.33 17.38
C THR A 36 -26.02 1.48 16.73
N THR A 37 -26.40 0.74 15.69
CA THR A 37 -25.73 -0.42 15.05
C THR A 37 -25.27 -0.09 13.63
N TYR A 38 -26.14 -0.18 12.63
CA TYR A 38 -25.85 0.15 11.24
C TYR A 38 -25.92 1.66 11.03
N ASN A 39 -24.85 2.22 10.44
CA ASN A 39 -24.78 3.61 9.98
C ASN A 39 -24.40 3.63 8.50
N LYS A 40 -24.99 4.55 7.73
CA LYS A 40 -24.74 4.67 6.29
C LYS A 40 -23.33 5.17 5.99
N ASP A 41 -22.73 5.88 6.94
CA ASP A 41 -21.35 6.39 6.95
C ASP A 41 -20.33 5.28 6.66
N PHE A 42 -20.60 4.03 7.08
CA PHE A 42 -19.71 2.89 6.81
C PHE A 42 -19.59 2.54 5.33
N GLN A 43 -20.44 3.11 4.46
CA GLN A 43 -20.30 2.94 3.02
C GLN A 43 -18.97 3.53 2.50
N GLU A 44 -18.48 4.61 3.11
CA GLU A 44 -17.23 5.26 2.74
C GLU A 44 -15.99 4.37 3.01
N CYS A 45 -16.10 3.42 3.93
CA CYS A 45 -15.00 2.49 4.24
C CYS A 45 -14.63 1.58 3.05
N TRP A 46 -15.56 1.33 2.13
CA TRP A 46 -15.34 0.41 1.01
C TRP A 46 -14.29 0.90 0.04
N GLU A 47 -14.27 2.19 -0.29
CA GLU A 47 -13.29 2.76 -1.22
C GLU A 47 -11.86 2.61 -0.69
N PHE A 48 -11.65 2.91 0.60
CA PHE A 48 -10.37 2.70 1.28
C PHE A 48 -9.96 1.23 1.30
N MET A 49 -10.91 0.32 1.47
CA MET A 49 -10.65 -1.11 1.50
C MET A 49 -10.20 -1.63 0.14
N TYR A 50 -10.92 -1.30 -0.94
CA TYR A 50 -10.56 -1.72 -2.29
C TYR A 50 -9.19 -1.19 -2.70
N ASP A 51 -8.93 0.11 -2.50
CA ASP A 51 -7.63 0.70 -2.82
C ASP A 51 -6.48 0.07 -2.04
N THR A 52 -6.72 -0.27 -0.76
CA THR A 52 -5.72 -0.92 0.08
C THR A 52 -5.39 -2.33 -0.40
N VAL A 53 -6.40 -3.12 -0.76
CA VAL A 53 -6.22 -4.48 -1.26
C VAL A 53 -5.44 -4.47 -2.57
N ASP A 54 -5.87 -3.67 -3.55
CA ASP A 54 -5.24 -3.59 -4.86
C ASP A 54 -3.79 -3.11 -4.74
N THR A 55 -3.57 -2.03 -3.98
CA THR A 55 -2.23 -1.47 -3.76
C THR A 55 -1.31 -2.49 -3.08
N THR A 56 -1.80 -3.20 -2.06
CA THR A 56 -0.98 -4.19 -1.33
C THR A 56 -0.64 -5.37 -2.22
N TYR A 57 -1.63 -5.87 -2.98
CA TYR A 57 -1.45 -6.97 -3.93
C TYR A 57 -0.37 -6.64 -4.97
N ASP A 58 -0.45 -5.45 -5.58
CA ASP A 58 0.55 -4.99 -6.55
C ASP A 58 1.94 -4.85 -5.93
N CYS A 59 2.03 -4.28 -4.71
CA CYS A 59 3.31 -4.15 -4.01
C CYS A 59 3.97 -5.52 -3.76
N VAL A 60 3.19 -6.53 -3.35
CA VAL A 60 3.70 -7.89 -3.12
C VAL A 60 4.19 -8.51 -4.42
N ARG A 61 3.48 -8.32 -5.53
CA ARG A 61 3.91 -8.83 -6.84
C ARG A 61 5.20 -8.17 -7.31
N ILE A 62 5.31 -6.86 -7.18
CA ILE A 62 6.52 -6.12 -7.54
C ILE A 62 7.69 -6.55 -6.65
N ALA A 63 7.48 -6.65 -5.34
CA ALA A 63 8.51 -7.12 -4.41
C ALA A 63 9.01 -8.52 -4.77
N THR A 64 8.11 -9.42 -5.14
CA THR A 64 8.46 -10.77 -5.62
C THR A 64 9.30 -10.72 -6.90
N GLY A 65 8.95 -9.85 -7.86
CA GLY A 65 9.73 -9.63 -9.08
C GLY A 65 11.13 -9.08 -8.81
N VAL A 66 11.26 -8.15 -7.85
CA VAL A 66 12.57 -7.62 -7.45
C VAL A 66 13.41 -8.72 -6.79
N LEU A 67 12.86 -9.43 -5.81
CA LEU A 67 13.59 -10.46 -5.07
C LEU A 67 14.00 -11.65 -5.94
N SER A 68 13.20 -12.00 -6.94
CA SER A 68 13.53 -13.11 -7.87
C SER A 68 14.63 -12.76 -8.88
N THR A 69 14.91 -11.48 -9.13
CA THR A 69 15.85 -11.04 -10.18
C THR A 69 17.06 -10.27 -9.65
N ILE A 70 17.05 -9.88 -8.36
CA ILE A 70 18.15 -9.18 -7.74
C ILE A 70 19.42 -10.06 -7.74
N LYS A 71 20.56 -9.44 -8.06
CA LYS A 71 21.87 -10.10 -8.03
C LYS A 71 22.64 -9.59 -6.82
N THR A 72 23.00 -10.48 -5.90
CA THR A 72 23.91 -10.19 -4.80
C THR A 72 25.36 -10.24 -5.30
N ARG A 73 26.26 -9.48 -4.66
CA ARG A 73 27.71 -9.59 -4.85
C ARG A 73 28.30 -9.98 -3.49
N PRO A 74 28.62 -11.27 -3.28
CA PRO A 74 29.03 -11.80 -1.98
C PRO A 74 30.53 -11.63 -1.67
N ASP A 75 31.30 -10.99 -2.56
CA ASP A 75 32.73 -10.69 -2.45
C ASP A 75 33.18 -10.25 -1.04
#